data_AF-A0A961ASW4-F1
#
_entry.id   AF-A0A961ASW4-F1
#
_cell.length_a   1.000
_cell.length_b   1.000
_cell.length_c   1.000
_cell.angle_alpha   90.00
_cell.angle_beta   90.00
_cell.angle_gamma   90.00
#
_symmetry.space_group_name_H-M   'P 1'
#
loop_
_entity.id
_entity.type
_entity.pdbx_description
1 polymer ?
#
loop_
_entity_poly.entity_id
_entity_poly.type
_entity_poly.pdbx_seq_one_letter_code
_entity_poly.pdbx_strand_id
1 'polypeptide(L)' 'MSSIETLAREIDERKTRRAREATLEEKLLDGPRLFRMSCKAIKAGLRLDHPEADEEEIHRLLIERVYGDRQR' A
#
# COMPACT_ATOMS: atom_id res chain seq x y z
N MET A 1 -25.05 4.21 15.08
CA MET A 1 -23.88 4.18 14.18
C MET A 1 -24.24 4.98 12.94
N SER A 2 -23.34 5.87 12.50
CA SER A 2 -23.54 6.67 11.30
C SER A 2 -23.49 5.80 10.03
N SER A 3 -24.06 6.27 8.93
CA SER A 3 -24.01 5.57 7.63
C SER A 3 -22.57 5.22 7.20
N ILE A 4 -21.61 6.10 7.50
CA ILE A 4 -20.19 5.91 7.19
C ILE A 4 -19.58 4.77 8.02
N GLU A 5 -19.89 4.73 9.33
CA GLU A 5 -19.39 3.67 10.23
C GLU A 5 -19.90 2.29 9.81
N THR A 6 -21.17 2.21 9.42
CA THR A 6 -21.76 0.96 8.91
C THR A 6 -21.06 0.50 7.64
N LEU A 7 -20.85 1.42 6.68
CA LEU A 7 -20.16 1.10 5.43
C LEU A 7 -18.70 0.66 5.66
N ALA A 8 -17.98 1.35 6.56
CA ALA A 8 -16.61 0.99 6.91
C ALA A 8 -16.53 -0.44 7.47
N ARG A 9 -17.45 -0.78 8.38
CA ARG A 9 -17.55 -2.13 8.95
C ARG A 9 -17.84 -3.18 7.87
N GLU A 10 -18.80 -2.93 6.98
CA GLU A 10 -19.14 -3.85 5.89
C GLU A 10 -17.95 -4.10 4.95
N ILE A 11 -17.17 -3.05 4.66
CA ILE A 11 -15.95 -3.17 3.85
C ILE A 11 -14.93 -4.06 4.55
N ASP A 12 -14.72 -3.88 5.86
CA ASP A 12 -13.73 -4.65 6.61
C ASP A 12 -14.16 -6.10 6.84
N GLU A 13 -15.44 -6.35 7.09
CA GLU A 13 -16.00 -7.71 7.15
C GLU A 13 -15.80 -8.45 5.82
N ARG A 14 -16.05 -7.78 4.69
CA ARG A 14 -15.81 -8.35 3.35
C ARG A 14 -14.34 -8.66 3.11
N LYS A 15 -13.42 -7.77 3.48
CA LYS A 15 -11.96 -8.03 3.36
C LYS A 15 -11.56 -9.25 4.18
N THR A 16 -12.04 -9.32 5.42
CA THR A 16 -11.73 -10.42 6.34
C THR A 16 -12.25 -11.75 5.82
N ARG A 17 -13.49 -11.79 5.30
CA ARG A 17 -14.06 -12.99 4.69
C ARG A 17 -13.24 -13.47 3.49
N ARG A 18 -12.91 -12.57 2.56
CA ARG A 18 -12.06 -12.92 1.40
C ARG A 18 -10.71 -13.48 1.82
N ALA A 19 -10.07 -12.87 2.83
CA ALA A 19 -8.79 -13.36 3.34
C ALA A 19 -8.91 -14.76 3.97
N ARG A 20 -10.04 -15.08 4.63
CA ARG A 20 -10.29 -16.43 5.17
C ARG A 20 -10.47 -17.47 4.07
N GLU A 21 -11.23 -17.13 3.03
CA GLU A 21 -11.57 -18.01 1.91
C GLU A 21 -10.42 -18.22 0.92
N ALA A 22 -9.44 -17.32 0.87
CA ALA A 22 -8.29 -17.43 -0.01
C ALA A 22 -7.46 -18.71 0.26
N THR A 23 -7.03 -19.36 -0.83
CA THR A 23 -6.11 -20.48 -0.82
C THR A 23 -4.73 -20.07 -0.27
N LEU A 24 -3.91 -21.05 0.10
CA LEU A 24 -2.54 -20.77 0.56
C LEU A 24 -1.70 -20.05 -0.50
N GLU A 25 -1.84 -20.46 -1.77
CA GLU A 25 -1.16 -19.83 -2.90
C GLU A 25 -1.58 -18.35 -3.05
N GLU A 26 -2.88 -18.07 -2.99
CA GLU A 26 -3.39 -16.69 -3.05
C GLU A 26 -2.86 -15.83 -1.89
N LYS A 27 -2.87 -16.38 -0.66
CA LYS A 27 -2.33 -15.69 0.52
C LYS A 27 -0.84 -15.36 0.40
N LEU A 28 -0.06 -16.27 -0.18
CA LEU A 28 1.37 -16.05 -0.42
C LEU A 28 1.61 -14.90 -1.41
N LEU A 29 0.74 -14.75 -2.42
CA LEU A 29 0.85 -13.69 -3.42
C LEU A 29 0.27 -12.34 -2.95
N ASP A 30 -0.61 -12.34 -1.96
CA ASP A 30 -1.24 -11.13 -1.45
C ASP A 30 -0.24 -10.18 -0.79
N GLY A 31 0.78 -10.69 -0.08
CA GLY A 31 1.85 -9.86 0.49
C GLY A 31 2.56 -8.99 -0.57
N PRO A 32 3.20 -9.59 -1.59
CA PRO A 32 3.81 -8.84 -2.69
C PRO A 32 2.85 -7.91 -3.45
N ARG A 33 1.58 -8.31 -3.63
CA ARG A 33 0.56 -7.48 -4.29
C ARG A 33 0.24 -6.23 -3.46
N LEU A 34 0.00 -6.40 -2.16
CA LEU A 34 -0.26 -5.31 -1.21
C LEU A 34 0.94 -4.37 -1.11
N PHE A 35 2.15 -4.92 -1.07
CA PHE A 35 3.38 -4.12 -1.08
C PHE A 35 3.47 -3.26 -2.34
N ARG A 36 3.25 -3.84 -3.53
CA ARG A 36 3.24 -3.10 -4.80
C ARG A 36 2.18 -2.01 -4.83
N MET A 37 0.99 -2.26 -4.31
CA MET A 37 -0.08 -1.25 -4.20
C MET A 37 0.34 -0.10 -3.29
N SER A 38 0.94 -0.42 -2.14
CA SER A 38 1.43 0.57 -1.18
C SER A 38 2.51 1.45 -1.79
N CYS A 39 3.49 0.85 -2.48
CA CYS A 39 4.52 1.61 -3.20
C CYS A 39 3.95 2.56 -4.25
N LYS A 40 2.87 2.18 -4.97
CA LYS A 40 2.20 3.08 -5.93
C LYS A 40 1.55 4.27 -5.23
N ALA A 41 0.86 4.06 -4.12
CA ALA A 41 0.25 5.13 -3.34
C ALA A 41 1.31 6.08 -2.77
N ILE A 42 2.42 5.55 -2.24
CA ILE A 42 3.54 6.34 -1.74
C ILE A 42 4.16 7.19 -2.86
N LYS A 43 4.45 6.59 -4.03
CA LYS A 43 4.96 7.34 -5.19
C LYS A 43 4.02 8.47 -5.61
N ALA A 44 2.70 8.25 -5.56
CA ALA A 44 1.74 9.30 -5.87
C ALA A 44 1.85 10.47 -4.88
N GLY A 45 2.00 10.19 -3.58
CA GLY A 45 2.28 11.21 -2.57
C GLY A 45 3.60 11.95 -2.83
N LEU A 46 4.69 11.20 -3.06
CA LEU A 46 6.01 11.79 -3.33
C LEU A 46 6.01 12.73 -4.53
N ARG A 47 5.25 12.43 -5.59
CA ARG A 47 5.12 13.34 -6.75
C ARG A 47 4.36 14.63 -6.44
N LEU A 48 3.45 14.61 -5.46
CA LEU A 48 2.78 15.82 -4.99
C LEU A 48 3.69 16.65 -4.11
N ASP A 49 4.50 16.00 -3.27
CA ASP A 49 5.45 16.65 -2.36
C ASP A 49 6.69 17.20 -3.10
N HIS A 50 7.07 16.59 -4.22
CA HIS A 50 8.24 16.92 -5.04
C HIS A 50 7.86 17.05 -6.53
N PRO A 51 7.20 18.16 -6.94
CA PRO A 51 6.68 18.31 -8.30
C PRO A 51 7.77 18.43 -9.38
N GLU A 52 8.98 18.85 -9.01
CA GLU A 52 10.14 18.96 -9.90
C GLU A 52 10.95 17.66 -10.05
N ALA A 53 10.70 16.67 -9.18
CA ALA A 53 11.45 15.42 -9.19
C ALA A 53 11.09 14.57 -10.41
N ASP A 54 12.11 13.99 -11.04
CA ASP A 54 11.93 13.00 -12.09
C ASP A 54 11.61 11.59 -11.52
N GLU A 55 11.35 10.62 -12.40
CA GLU A 55 10.97 9.28 -11.95
C GLU A 55 12.10 8.53 -11.22
N GLU A 56 13.36 8.85 -11.52
CA GLU A 56 14.52 8.25 -10.87
C GLU A 56 14.64 8.77 -9.43
N GLU A 57 14.49 10.08 -9.24
CA GLU A 57 14.47 10.73 -7.93
C GLU A 57 13.29 10.25 -7.08
N ILE A 58 12.08 10.18 -7.65
CA ILE A 58 10.91 9.61 -6.96
C ILE A 58 11.15 8.15 -6.56
N HIS A 59 11.86 7.37 -7.38
CA HIS A 59 12.18 5.99 -7.03
C HIS A 59 13.19 5.92 -5.87
N ARG A 60 14.22 6.76 -5.86
CA ARG A 60 15.19 6.86 -4.76
C ARG A 60 14.51 7.24 -3.45
N LEU A 61 13.66 8.26 -3.46
CA LEU A 61 12.88 8.70 -2.30
C LEU A 61 11.96 7.59 -1.77
N LEU A 62 11.34 6.81 -2.66
CA LEU A 62 10.56 5.64 -2.26
C LEU A 62 11.43 4.60 -1.53
N ILE A 63 12.63 4.30 -2.03
CA ILE A 63 13.54 3.33 -1.40
C ILE A 63 13.92 3.79 0.00
N GLU A 64 14.34 5.05 0.14
CA GLU A 64 14.70 5.65 1.43
C GLU A 64 13.52 5.59 2.42
N ARG A 65 12.31 5.94 1.96
CA ARG A 65 11.10 5.92 2.78
C ARG A 65 10.73 4.53 3.30
N VAL A 66 10.93 3.49 2.49
CA VAL A 66 10.51 2.11 2.80
C VAL A 66 11.56 1.36 3.61
N TYR A 67 12.83 1.50 3.27
CA TYR A 67 13.90 0.70 3.88
C TYR A 67 14.74 1.46 4.91
N GLY A 68 14.55 2.77 4.99
CA GLY A 68 15.37 3.69 5.78
C GLY A 68 16.76 3.88 5.18
N ASP A 69 17.54 4.74 5.83
CA ASP A 69 18.94 4.98 5.50
C ASP A 69 19.82 3.86 6.08
N ARG A 70 19.76 2.65 5.49
CA ARG A 70 20.62 1.51 5.88
C ARG A 70 22.03 1.61 5.27
N GLN A 71 22.62 2.81 5.30
CA GLN A 71 24.01 3.11 4.93
C GLN A 71 24.80 3.82 6.05
N ARG A 72 24.52 3.52 7.32
CA ARG A 72 25.43 3.85 8.43
C ARG A 72 25.90 2.60 9.16
#